data_AF-A0A9X2VWX0-F1
#
_entry.id   AF-A0A9X2VWX0-F1
#
_cell.length_a   1.000
_cell.length_b   1.000
_cell.length_c   1.000
_cell.angle_alpha   90.00
_cell.angle_beta   90.00
_cell.angle_gamma   90.00
#
_symmetry.space_group_name_H-M   'P 1'
#
loop_
_entity.id
_entity.type
_entity.pdbx_description
1 polymer ?
#
loop_
_entity_poly.entity_id
_entity_poly.type
_entity_poly.pdbx_seq_one_letter_code
_entity_poly.pdbx_strand_id
1 'polypeptide(L)'
;MANHPGVIHFVPGCHAPHTNVHISSLRCSKQVQLGVIVKFYLLGPLRVTDGECTVTPAAPRLRSVLALLLLHNDHVVSPELIDEELWPHDRPVNSRTAVRTYVYQLGKLFNRAHTLFTVEPNGYAAHAKWHELDITEFELLASSGRHALEEGRVRDGSATLRQALRLRSGATLSDVPHGPVLGPLVEAVEADVHTVEALTAAAVGPAPFAN
;
A
#
# COMPACT_ATOMS: atom_id res chain seq x y z
N MET A 1 -28.10 29.79 51.71
CA MET A 1 -28.16 29.70 50.23
C MET A 1 -26.92 30.41 49.71
N ALA A 2 -25.78 29.72 49.70
CA ALA A 2 -25.24 28.98 48.55
C ALA A 2 -24.90 29.97 47.40
N ASN A 3 -23.71 30.55 47.41
CA ASN A 3 -22.45 30.03 46.82
C ASN A 3 -22.20 30.70 45.46
N HIS A 4 -21.37 31.74 45.43
CA HIS A 4 -20.64 32.18 44.23
C HIS A 4 -19.51 31.17 43.98
N PRO A 5 -19.42 30.58 42.78
CA PRO A 5 -18.29 30.90 41.87
C PRO A 5 -18.72 30.74 40.39
N GLY A 6 -17.96 31.06 39.36
CA GLY A 6 -16.54 31.33 39.25
C GLY A 6 -16.23 31.87 37.85
N VAL A 7 -15.19 32.68 37.83
CA VAL A 7 -14.59 33.33 36.68
C VAL A 7 -14.04 32.29 35.71
N ILE A 8 -14.41 32.37 34.43
CA ILE A 8 -13.80 31.55 33.37
C ILE A 8 -12.41 32.13 33.09
N HIS A 9 -11.39 31.50 33.65
CA HIS A 9 -10.00 31.74 33.28
C HIS A 9 -9.76 31.25 31.84
N PHE A 10 -9.36 32.17 30.96
CA PHE A 10 -8.87 31.86 29.62
C PHE A 10 -7.42 31.34 29.79
N VAL A 11 -7.21 30.04 29.55
CA VAL A 11 -5.88 29.42 29.51
C VAL A 11 -5.38 29.47 28.06
N PRO A 12 -4.32 30.23 27.73
CA PRO A 12 -3.71 30.16 26.41
C PRO A 12 -2.57 29.14 26.46
N GLY A 13 -2.66 28.07 25.67
CA GLY A 13 -1.50 27.23 25.40
C GLY A 13 -1.82 25.76 25.24
N CYS A 14 -2.11 25.35 24.01
CA CYS A 14 -1.73 24.04 23.49
C CYS A 14 -1.39 24.24 22.01
N HIS A 15 -0.09 24.45 21.75
CA HIS A 15 0.49 24.30 20.43
C HIS A 15 0.27 22.85 19.98
N ALA A 16 -0.54 22.65 18.94
CA ALA A 16 -0.50 21.41 18.18
C ALA A 16 0.89 21.30 17.51
N PRO A 17 1.54 20.14 17.53
CA PRO A 17 2.73 19.95 16.72
C PRO A 17 2.30 20.01 15.25
N HIS A 18 2.69 21.09 14.58
CA HIS A 18 2.77 21.12 13.13
C HIS A 18 3.77 20.04 12.71
N THR A 19 3.27 18.85 12.37
CA THR A 19 4.11 17.82 11.75
C THR A 19 4.50 18.33 10.38
N ASN A 20 5.67 18.95 10.32
CA ASN A 20 6.34 19.33 9.08
C ASN A 20 6.43 18.10 8.20
N VAL A 21 5.73 18.13 7.06
CA VAL A 21 5.94 17.20 5.95
C VAL A 21 7.30 17.55 5.35
N HIS A 22 8.37 17.02 5.95
CA HIS A 22 9.69 17.07 5.35
C HIS A 22 9.70 16.11 4.17
N ILE A 23 9.54 16.69 2.98
CA ILE A 23 9.87 16.04 1.71
C ILE A 23 11.38 15.85 1.74
N SER A 24 11.86 14.65 2.10
CA SER A 24 13.28 14.34 2.10
C SER A 24 13.79 14.39 0.67
N SER A 25 14.61 15.42 0.45
CA SER A 25 15.34 15.80 -0.76
C SER A 25 15.90 14.62 -1.56
N LEU A 26 15.58 14.60 -2.86
CA LEU A 26 16.53 14.87 -3.96
C LEU A 26 15.73 15.38 -5.18
N ARG A 27 15.89 16.68 -5.49
CA ARG A 27 15.50 17.38 -6.74
C ARG A 27 14.36 16.76 -7.60
N CYS A 28 13.12 16.89 -7.16
CA CYS A 28 11.97 16.99 -8.07
C CYS A 28 11.39 18.40 -7.87
N SER A 29 12.05 19.39 -8.50
CA SER A 29 11.65 20.79 -8.44
C SER A 29 10.54 21.02 -9.46
N LYS A 30 9.35 21.34 -8.96
CA LYS A 30 8.09 21.72 -9.65
C LYS A 30 7.21 20.53 -10.05
N GLN A 31 6.13 20.40 -9.29
CA GLN A 31 4.82 19.85 -9.68
C GLN A 31 4.85 18.54 -10.47
N VAL A 32 4.57 17.42 -9.78
CA VAL A 32 3.94 16.20 -10.34
C VAL A 32 3.05 16.62 -11.53
N GLN A 33 3.53 16.34 -12.74
CA GLN A 33 2.98 16.88 -13.99
C GLN A 33 1.57 16.31 -14.18
N LEU A 34 0.62 17.14 -14.64
CA LEU A 34 -0.76 16.71 -14.86
C LEU A 34 -0.81 15.55 -15.87
N GLY A 35 -1.37 14.41 -15.46
CA GLY A 35 -1.79 13.33 -16.35
C GLY A 35 -1.00 12.03 -16.30
N VAL A 36 -0.06 11.87 -15.36
CA VAL A 36 0.76 10.66 -15.36
C VAL A 36 0.14 9.51 -14.56
N ILE A 37 0.18 8.32 -15.17
CA ILE A 37 -0.21 7.05 -14.58
C ILE A 37 0.65 6.82 -13.34
N VAL A 38 0.01 6.63 -12.20
CA VAL A 38 0.71 6.36 -10.95
C VAL A 38 0.88 4.85 -10.83
N LYS A 39 2.13 4.38 -10.81
CA LYS A 39 2.43 2.97 -10.51
C LYS A 39 2.79 2.82 -9.04
N PHE A 40 2.19 1.82 -8.42
CA PHE A 40 2.40 1.42 -7.04
C PHE A 40 3.14 0.09 -7.01
N TYR A 41 4.20 0.05 -6.19
CA TYR A 41 5.00 -1.13 -5.96
C TYR A 41 4.89 -1.54 -4.50
N LEU A 42 4.34 -2.72 -4.26
CA LEU A 42 4.12 -3.30 -2.94
C LEU A 42 4.97 -4.56 -2.73
N LEU A 43 5.46 -5.21 -3.79
CA LEU A 43 6.33 -6.40 -3.74
C LEU A 43 7.79 -6.02 -3.43
N GLY A 44 7.97 -5.35 -2.30
CA GLY A 44 9.23 -4.76 -1.84
C GLY A 44 8.95 -3.58 -0.91
N PRO A 45 9.94 -2.69 -0.69
CA PRO A 45 9.70 -1.40 -0.07
C PRO A 45 8.59 -0.66 -0.82
N LEU A 46 7.62 -0.06 -0.11
CA LEU A 46 6.51 0.64 -0.75
C LEU A 46 7.06 1.79 -1.60
N ARG A 47 6.77 1.76 -2.90
CA ARG A 47 7.15 2.83 -3.83
C ARG A 47 5.97 3.25 -4.68
N VAL A 48 5.91 4.53 -4.95
CA VAL A 48 4.96 5.16 -5.86
C VAL A 48 5.73 6.01 -6.84
N THR A 49 5.50 5.80 -8.13
CA THR A 49 6.12 6.57 -9.22
C THR A 49 5.05 7.16 -10.12
N ASP A 50 5.26 8.40 -10.55
CA ASP A 50 4.51 9.02 -11.64
C ASP A 50 5.26 8.89 -12.97
N GLY A 51 6.10 7.86 -13.13
CA GLY A 51 6.90 7.61 -14.32
C GLY A 51 8.23 8.38 -14.38
N GLU A 52 8.30 9.58 -13.79
CA GLU A 52 9.51 10.42 -13.78
C GLU A 52 10.09 10.60 -12.38
N CYS A 53 9.23 10.79 -11.38
CA CYS A 53 9.60 11.05 -9.99
C CYS A 53 9.02 9.98 -9.05
N THR A 54 9.77 9.70 -7.98
CA THR A 54 9.23 8.95 -6.85
C THR A 54 8.38 9.89 -5.99
N VAL A 55 7.09 9.59 -5.87
CA VAL A 55 6.08 10.37 -5.14
C VAL A 55 5.58 9.64 -3.89
N THR A 56 6.43 8.79 -3.33
CA THR A 56 6.09 7.95 -2.18
C THR A 56 5.96 8.79 -0.91
N PRO A 57 4.88 8.65 -0.12
CA PRO A 57 4.75 9.35 1.15
C PRO A 57 5.90 9.03 2.13
N ALA A 58 6.45 10.07 2.77
CA ALA A 58 7.50 9.92 3.77
C ALA A 58 6.95 9.48 5.15
N ALA A 59 5.73 9.90 5.50
CA ALA A 59 5.15 9.64 6.82
C ALA A 59 4.75 8.16 6.98
N PRO A 60 5.25 7.42 7.99
CA PRO A 60 4.98 5.98 8.15
C PRO A 60 3.49 5.64 8.22
N ARG A 61 2.70 6.45 8.96
CA ARG A 61 1.25 6.25 9.06
C ARG A 61 0.54 6.42 7.73
N LEU A 62 0.96 7.39 6.93
CA LEU A 62 0.39 7.62 5.60
C LEU A 62 0.73 6.47 4.65
N ARG A 63 1.93 5.87 4.78
CA ARG A 63 2.33 4.65 4.06
C ARG A 63 1.49 3.44 4.47
N SER A 64 1.24 3.23 5.76
CA SER A 64 0.38 2.13 6.24
C SER A 64 -1.05 2.27 5.71
N VAL A 65 -1.65 3.48 5.75
CA VAL A 65 -2.99 3.71 5.16
C VAL A 65 -2.98 3.45 3.65
N LEU A 66 -1.97 3.95 2.95
CA LEU A 66 -1.84 3.73 1.50
C LEU A 66 -1.74 2.24 1.18
N ALA A 67 -0.86 1.51 1.85
CA ALA A 67 -0.68 0.07 1.64
C ALA A 67 -1.97 -0.71 1.95
N LEU A 68 -2.63 -0.41 3.07
CA LEU A 68 -3.89 -1.06 3.46
C LEU A 68 -5.00 -0.85 2.42
N LEU A 69 -5.15 0.37 1.90
CA LEU A 69 -6.17 0.67 0.88
C LEU A 69 -5.84 0.00 -0.46
N LEU A 70 -4.57 -0.03 -0.86
CA LEU A 70 -4.15 -0.66 -2.13
C LEU A 70 -4.22 -2.19 -2.10
N LEU A 71 -3.95 -2.83 -0.95
CA LEU A 71 -4.17 -4.29 -0.80
C LEU A 71 -5.66 -4.66 -0.75
N HIS A 72 -6.52 -3.72 -0.38
CA HIS A 72 -7.98 -3.83 -0.49
C HIS A 72 -8.52 -3.05 -1.70
N ASN A 73 -7.79 -3.04 -2.81
CA ASN A 73 -8.24 -2.33 -4.01
C ASN A 73 -9.65 -2.77 -4.41
N ASP A 74 -10.48 -1.81 -4.85
CA ASP A 74 -11.88 -1.98 -5.20
C ASP A 74 -12.81 -2.42 -4.04
N HIS A 75 -12.31 -2.44 -2.79
CA HIS A 75 -13.07 -2.74 -1.59
C HIS A 75 -13.10 -1.57 -0.60
N VAL A 76 -14.22 -1.42 0.11
CA VAL A 76 -14.39 -0.38 1.13
C VAL A 76 -13.75 -0.82 2.44
N VAL A 77 -12.76 -0.04 2.88
CA VAL A 77 -12.06 -0.20 4.16
C VAL A 77 -12.69 0.75 5.19
N SER A 78 -13.19 0.21 6.30
CA SER A 78 -13.84 1.02 7.33
C SER A 78 -12.83 1.88 8.10
N PRO A 79 -13.23 3.06 8.63
CA PRO A 79 -12.37 3.87 9.47
C PRO A 79 -11.90 3.12 10.72
N GLU A 80 -12.71 2.21 11.26
CA GLU A 80 -12.39 1.40 12.43
C GLU A 80 -11.24 0.43 12.15
N LEU A 81 -11.23 -0.18 10.96
CA LEU A 81 -10.18 -1.11 10.52
C LEU A 81 -8.86 -0.36 10.25
N ILE A 82 -8.93 0.87 9.71
CA ILE A 82 -7.76 1.75 9.62
C ILE A 82 -7.28 2.16 11.01
N ASP A 83 -8.19 2.47 11.94
CA ASP A 83 -7.82 2.84 13.30
C ASP A 83 -7.13 1.67 14.04
N GLU A 84 -7.62 0.45 13.86
CA GLU A 84 -7.03 -0.77 14.42
C GLU A 84 -5.63 -1.02 13.86
N GLU A 85 -5.46 -0.85 12.55
CA GLU A 85 -4.16 -0.96 11.89
C GLU A 85 -3.15 0.08 12.40
N LEU A 86 -3.57 1.34 12.53
CA LEU A 86 -2.67 2.41 12.94
C LEU A 86 -2.43 2.37 14.46
N TRP A 87 -3.45 2.17 15.27
CA TRP A 87 -3.34 2.30 16.72
C TRP A 87 -3.86 1.06 17.45
N PRO A 88 -3.15 -0.08 17.37
CA PRO A 88 -3.61 -1.33 17.98
C PRO A 88 -3.70 -1.26 19.52
N HIS A 89 -2.95 -0.34 20.15
CA HIS A 89 -2.87 -0.24 21.61
C HIS A 89 -3.13 1.16 22.17
N ASP A 90 -3.03 2.22 21.36
CA ASP A 90 -3.12 3.61 21.84
C ASP A 90 -3.88 4.49 20.85
N ARG A 91 -5.19 4.28 20.78
CA ARG A 91 -6.07 5.00 19.86
C ARG A 91 -6.31 6.42 20.36
N PRO A 92 -5.95 7.46 19.59
CA PRO A 92 -6.18 8.83 19.99
C PRO A 92 -7.68 9.18 19.92
N VAL A 93 -8.13 10.10 20.78
CA VAL A 93 -9.53 10.57 20.85
C VAL A 93 -10.04 11.11 19.50
N ASN A 94 -9.13 11.63 18.66
CA ASN A 94 -9.43 12.20 17.35
C ASN A 94 -9.02 11.30 16.17
N SER A 95 -8.91 9.98 16.37
CA SER A 95 -8.45 9.03 15.34
C SER A 95 -9.23 9.15 14.02
N ARG A 96 -10.57 9.26 14.09
CA ARG A 96 -11.42 9.46 12.91
C ARG A 96 -11.03 10.68 12.08
N THR A 97 -10.68 11.80 12.74
CA THR A 97 -10.24 13.02 12.06
C THR A 97 -8.86 12.83 11.44
N ALA A 98 -7.96 12.12 12.12
CA ALA A 98 -6.65 11.77 11.58
C ALA A 98 -6.76 10.88 10.33
N VAL A 99 -7.59 9.83 10.36
CA VAL A 99 -7.84 8.96 9.21
C VAL A 99 -8.38 9.74 8.00
N ARG A 100 -9.40 10.59 8.21
CA ARG A 100 -9.92 11.49 7.15
C ARG A 100 -8.82 12.36 6.56
N THR A 101 -7.94 12.88 7.41
CA THR A 101 -6.81 13.72 7.00
C THR A 101 -5.81 12.93 6.16
N TYR A 102 -5.47 11.70 6.54
CA TYR A 102 -4.59 10.84 5.76
C TYR A 102 -5.17 10.52 4.39
N VAL A 103 -6.43 10.10 4.30
CA VAL A 103 -7.07 9.80 3.01
C VAL A 103 -7.18 11.05 2.15
N TYR A 104 -7.50 12.20 2.73
CA TYR A 104 -7.47 13.49 2.02
C TYR A 104 -6.07 13.82 1.48
N GLN A 105 -5.01 13.58 2.26
CA GLN A 105 -3.62 13.78 1.82
C GLN A 105 -3.27 12.84 0.65
N LEU A 106 -3.66 11.57 0.72
CA LEU A 106 -3.50 10.61 -0.38
C LEU A 106 -4.25 11.09 -1.64
N GLY A 107 -5.50 11.51 -1.50
CA GLY A 107 -6.29 12.07 -2.61
C GLY A 107 -5.62 13.30 -3.23
N LYS A 108 -5.06 14.20 -2.42
CA LYS A 108 -4.33 15.39 -2.94
C LYS A 108 -3.06 15.02 -3.73
N LEU A 109 -2.42 13.92 -3.34
CA LEU A 109 -1.22 13.42 -4.01
C LEU A 109 -1.58 12.72 -5.32
N PHE A 110 -2.60 11.87 -5.31
CA PHE A 110 -2.81 10.88 -6.38
C PHE A 110 -4.08 11.05 -7.21
N ASN A 111 -5.12 11.76 -6.73
CA ASN A 111 -6.38 11.93 -7.47
C ASN A 111 -6.31 12.97 -8.62
N ARG A 112 -5.13 13.22 -9.17
CA ARG A 112 -4.93 14.25 -10.20
C ARG A 112 -5.28 13.77 -11.61
N ALA A 113 -5.00 12.51 -11.92
CA ALA A 113 -5.26 11.92 -13.23
C ALA A 113 -6.63 11.21 -13.27
N HIS A 114 -7.01 10.53 -12.18
CA HIS A 114 -8.31 9.92 -11.98
C HIS A 114 -8.61 9.85 -10.48
N THR A 115 -9.86 9.60 -10.10
CA THR A 115 -10.25 9.45 -8.69
C THR A 115 -9.77 8.11 -8.17
N LEU A 116 -8.55 8.07 -7.63
CA LEU A 116 -7.95 6.86 -7.10
C LEU A 116 -8.47 6.52 -5.70
N PHE A 117 -8.57 7.52 -4.82
CA PHE A 117 -9.08 7.34 -3.46
C PHE A 117 -10.44 8.01 -3.31
N THR A 118 -11.45 7.25 -2.88
CA THR A 118 -12.80 7.77 -2.63
C THR A 118 -13.17 7.72 -1.16
N VAL A 119 -14.07 8.64 -0.78
CA VAL A 119 -14.79 8.58 0.50
C VAL A 119 -16.13 7.93 0.20
N GLU A 120 -16.36 6.77 0.81
CA GLU A 120 -17.57 5.97 0.67
C GLU A 120 -18.45 6.12 1.93
N PRO A 121 -19.76 5.82 1.87
CA PRO A 121 -20.65 5.94 3.02
C PRO A 121 -20.15 5.26 4.30
N ASN A 122 -19.44 4.13 4.15
CA ASN A 122 -18.95 3.30 5.25
C ASN A 122 -17.41 3.29 5.39
N GLY A 123 -16.69 4.15 4.67
CA GLY A 123 -15.23 4.14 4.74
C GLY A 123 -14.54 4.76 3.54
N TYR A 124 -13.46 4.12 3.11
CA TYR A 124 -12.61 4.61 2.04
C TYR A 124 -12.23 3.46 1.11
N ALA A 125 -12.07 3.76 -0.17
CA ALA A 125 -11.65 2.77 -1.16
C ALA A 125 -10.52 3.33 -2.03
N ALA A 126 -9.67 2.41 -2.52
CA ALA A 126 -8.76 2.66 -3.62
C ALA A 126 -9.32 2.01 -4.90
N HIS A 127 -9.12 2.66 -6.04
CA HIS A 127 -9.59 2.24 -7.36
C HIS A 127 -8.44 2.24 -8.37
N ALA A 128 -7.32 1.62 -7.99
CA ALA A 128 -6.18 1.48 -8.89
C ALA A 128 -6.52 0.49 -9.99
N LYS A 129 -6.08 0.76 -11.22
CA LYS A 129 -6.22 -0.18 -12.32
C LYS A 129 -5.25 -1.34 -12.15
N TRP A 130 -5.58 -2.48 -12.74
CA TRP A 130 -4.76 -3.70 -12.68
C TRP A 130 -3.29 -3.51 -13.10
N HIS A 131 -2.98 -2.56 -13.99
CA HIS A 131 -1.61 -2.27 -14.46
C HIS A 131 -0.89 -1.18 -13.66
N GLU A 132 -1.59 -0.59 -12.68
CA GLU A 132 -1.06 0.41 -11.76
C GLU A 132 -0.52 -0.25 -10.49
N LEU A 133 -0.90 -1.50 -10.18
CA LEU A 133 -0.43 -2.27 -9.03
C LEU A 133 0.46 -3.43 -9.47
N ASP A 134 1.70 -3.48 -8.98
CA ASP A 134 2.59 -4.62 -9.22
C ASP A 134 2.03 -5.94 -8.65
N ILE A 135 1.27 -5.87 -7.56
CA ILE A 135 0.68 -7.04 -6.92
C ILE A 135 -0.40 -7.68 -7.79
N THR A 136 -1.27 -6.88 -8.41
CA THR A 136 -2.29 -7.38 -9.33
C THR A 136 -1.65 -7.94 -10.60
N GLU A 137 -0.58 -7.29 -11.10
CA GLU A 137 0.19 -7.83 -12.23
C GLU A 137 0.85 -9.18 -11.87
N PHE A 138 1.41 -9.29 -10.65
CA PHE A 138 1.96 -10.54 -10.12
C PHE A 138 0.90 -11.64 -10.03
N GLU A 139 -0.27 -11.37 -9.44
CA GLU A 139 -1.35 -12.34 -9.29
C GLU A 139 -1.85 -12.87 -10.64
N LEU A 140 -1.99 -11.99 -11.63
CA LEU A 140 -2.37 -12.36 -12.99
C LEU A 140 -1.33 -13.28 -13.65
N LEU A 141 -0.04 -12.92 -13.55
CA LEU A 141 1.05 -13.74 -14.08
C LEU A 141 1.19 -15.07 -13.34
N ALA A 142 1.06 -15.07 -12.01
CA ALA A 142 1.12 -16.25 -11.17
C ALA A 142 -0.02 -17.22 -11.52
N SER A 143 -1.24 -16.71 -11.64
CA SER A 143 -2.42 -17.49 -12.05
C SER A 143 -2.25 -18.07 -13.46
N SER A 144 -1.84 -17.25 -14.44
CA SER A 144 -1.59 -17.71 -15.80
C SER A 144 -0.48 -18.76 -15.89
N GLY A 145 0.61 -18.57 -15.14
CA GLY A 145 1.71 -19.51 -15.06
C GLY A 145 1.31 -20.85 -14.43
N ARG A 146 0.58 -20.82 -13.32
CA ARG A 146 0.01 -22.03 -12.68
C ARG A 146 -0.88 -22.81 -13.64
N HIS A 147 -1.80 -22.12 -14.30
CA HIS A 147 -2.70 -22.74 -15.27
C HIS A 147 -1.93 -23.41 -16.43
N ALA A 148 -0.90 -22.76 -16.95
CA ALA A 148 -0.05 -23.36 -17.98
C ALA A 148 0.70 -24.60 -17.48
N LEU A 149 1.15 -24.63 -16.22
CA LEU A 149 1.76 -25.83 -15.63
C LEU A 149 0.75 -26.97 -15.49
N GLU A 150 -0.48 -26.67 -15.08
CA GLU A 150 -1.58 -27.65 -14.97
C GLU A 150 -1.92 -28.29 -16.33
N GLU A 151 -1.85 -27.52 -17.41
CA GLU A 151 -2.01 -28.00 -18.80
C GLU A 151 -0.78 -28.75 -19.35
N GLY A 152 0.27 -28.94 -18.55
CA GLY A 152 1.51 -29.59 -18.97
C GLY A 152 2.43 -28.72 -19.84
N ARG A 153 2.12 -27.44 -20.05
CA ARG A 153 2.95 -26.47 -20.77
C ARG A 153 4.07 -25.93 -19.87
N VAL A 154 4.92 -26.84 -19.37
CA VAL A 154 5.94 -26.58 -18.34
C VAL A 154 6.86 -25.41 -18.70
N ARG A 155 7.32 -25.35 -19.96
CA ARG A 155 8.21 -24.27 -20.42
C ARG A 155 7.54 -22.91 -20.33
N ASP A 156 6.31 -22.79 -20.82
CA ASP A 156 5.56 -21.54 -20.83
C ASP A 156 5.18 -21.12 -19.41
N GLY A 157 4.63 -22.06 -18.62
CA GLY A 157 4.26 -21.80 -17.22
C GLY A 157 5.44 -21.31 -16.40
N SER A 158 6.59 -22.00 -16.47
CA SER A 158 7.80 -21.57 -15.76
C SER A 158 8.34 -20.21 -16.23
N ALA A 159 8.16 -19.85 -17.50
CA ALA A 159 8.58 -18.56 -18.03
C ALA A 159 7.69 -17.43 -17.50
N THR A 160 6.38 -17.65 -17.48
CA THR A 160 5.40 -16.70 -16.93
C THR A 160 5.58 -16.51 -15.42
N LEU A 161 5.79 -17.59 -14.66
CA LEU A 161 6.07 -17.48 -13.22
C LEU A 161 7.38 -16.73 -12.94
N ARG A 162 8.43 -16.94 -13.76
CA ARG A 162 9.67 -16.14 -13.70
C ARG A 162 9.42 -14.67 -14.00
N GLN A 163 8.49 -14.33 -14.88
CA GLN A 163 8.10 -12.95 -15.13
C GLN A 163 7.42 -12.34 -13.90
N ALA A 164 6.52 -13.07 -13.24
CA ALA A 164 5.88 -12.63 -12.00
C ALA A 164 6.93 -12.30 -10.92
N LEU A 165 7.90 -13.20 -10.71
CA LEU A 165 8.97 -13.02 -9.71
C LEU A 165 9.92 -11.85 -10.01
N ARG A 166 10.02 -11.37 -11.25
CA ARG A 166 10.83 -10.19 -11.61
C ARG A 166 10.21 -8.88 -11.13
N LEU A 167 8.92 -8.85 -10.82
CA LEU A 167 8.26 -7.68 -10.24
C LEU A 167 8.73 -7.43 -8.80
N ARG A 168 9.18 -8.48 -8.12
CA ARG A 168 9.65 -8.41 -6.74
C ARG A 168 10.98 -7.68 -6.64
N SER A 169 11.03 -6.72 -5.73
CA SER A 169 12.23 -5.93 -5.41
C SER A 169 12.72 -6.13 -3.96
N GLY A 170 12.02 -6.96 -3.18
CA GLY A 170 12.38 -7.32 -1.81
C GLY A 170 11.20 -7.96 -1.08
N ALA A 171 11.28 -8.00 0.26
CA ALA A 171 10.15 -8.38 1.09
C ALA A 171 9.03 -7.33 0.99
N THR A 172 7.81 -7.83 0.82
CA THR A 172 6.56 -7.10 0.62
C THR A 172 6.36 -6.10 1.75
N LEU A 173 6.19 -4.83 1.37
CA LEU A 173 5.99 -3.70 2.28
C LEU A 173 7.02 -3.63 3.42
N SER A 174 8.28 -4.00 3.16
CA SER A 174 9.36 -4.10 4.15
C SER A 174 9.70 -2.81 4.91
N ASP A 175 9.32 -1.64 4.38
CA ASP A 175 9.53 -0.33 4.99
C ASP A 175 8.24 0.32 5.49
N VAL A 176 7.15 -0.44 5.54
CA VAL A 176 5.86 -0.01 6.09
C VAL A 176 5.65 -0.73 7.41
N PRO A 177 5.31 -0.03 8.50
CA PRO A 177 4.88 -0.69 9.73
C PRO A 177 3.57 -1.44 9.49
N HIS A 178 3.52 -2.72 9.88
CA HIS A 178 2.33 -3.56 9.80
C HIS A 178 1.68 -3.66 11.18
N GLY A 179 0.40 -3.32 11.23
CA GLY A 179 -0.48 -3.60 12.35
C GLY A 179 -1.23 -4.92 12.17
N PRO A 180 -2.25 -5.17 13.01
CA PRO A 180 -2.98 -6.43 13.04
C PRO A 180 -3.79 -6.72 11.77
N VAL A 181 -4.03 -5.70 10.93
CA VAL A 181 -4.83 -5.83 9.71
C VAL A 181 -3.92 -6.05 8.51
N LEU A 182 -2.87 -5.23 8.37
CA LEU A 182 -1.95 -5.29 7.24
C LEU A 182 -1.01 -6.50 7.32
N GLY A 183 -0.62 -6.92 8.52
CA GLY A 183 0.28 -8.06 8.74
C GLY A 183 -0.18 -9.35 8.05
N PRO A 184 -1.39 -9.86 8.35
CA PRO A 184 -1.92 -11.05 7.70
C PRO A 184 -2.03 -10.96 6.18
N LEU A 185 -2.30 -9.76 5.64
CA LEU A 185 -2.36 -9.55 4.19
C LEU A 185 -0.97 -9.64 3.56
N VAL A 186 0.04 -9.03 4.19
CA VAL A 186 1.44 -9.14 3.75
C VAL A 186 1.90 -10.60 3.82
N GLU A 187 1.57 -11.31 4.89
CA GLU A 187 1.89 -12.74 5.04
C GLU A 187 1.25 -13.60 3.95
N ALA A 188 -0.02 -13.35 3.60
CA ALA A 188 -0.70 -14.06 2.53
C ALA A 188 -0.03 -13.83 1.15
N VAL A 189 0.37 -12.58 0.88
CA VAL A 189 1.09 -12.23 -0.36
C VAL A 189 2.45 -12.91 -0.40
N GLU A 190 3.20 -12.86 0.69
CA GLU A 190 4.48 -13.56 0.79
C GLU A 190 4.30 -15.08 0.62
N ALA A 191 3.25 -15.68 1.18
CA ALA A 191 2.97 -17.11 1.00
C ALA A 191 2.70 -17.49 -0.47
N ASP A 192 1.97 -16.66 -1.22
CA ASP A 192 1.77 -16.88 -2.67
C ASP A 192 3.09 -16.73 -3.44
N VAL A 193 3.90 -15.72 -3.11
CA VAL A 193 5.25 -15.55 -3.68
C VAL A 193 6.11 -16.80 -3.46
N HIS A 194 6.17 -17.32 -2.24
CA HIS A 194 6.92 -18.56 -1.95
C HIS A 194 6.38 -19.76 -2.74
N THR A 195 5.07 -19.84 -2.92
CA THR A 195 4.44 -20.90 -3.75
C THR A 195 4.88 -20.78 -5.20
N VAL A 196 4.89 -19.57 -5.76
CA VAL A 196 5.36 -19.29 -7.13
C VAL A 196 6.85 -19.61 -7.29
N GLU A 197 7.68 -19.26 -6.31
CA GLU A 197 9.11 -19.61 -6.29
C GLU A 197 9.30 -21.13 -6.31
N ALA A 198 8.56 -21.86 -5.47
CA ALA A 198 8.63 -23.32 -5.41
C ALA A 198 8.19 -23.99 -6.73
N LEU A 199 7.08 -23.54 -7.33
CA LEU A 199 6.60 -24.04 -8.62
C LEU A 199 7.60 -23.77 -9.75
N THR A 200 8.21 -22.58 -9.74
CA THR A 200 9.22 -22.21 -10.72
C THR A 200 10.46 -23.10 -10.59
N ALA A 201 10.91 -23.37 -9.35
CA ALA A 201 12.05 -24.23 -9.08
C ALA A 201 11.77 -25.69 -9.50
N ALA A 202 10.58 -26.21 -9.21
CA ALA A 202 10.18 -27.57 -9.60
C ALA A 202 10.11 -27.77 -11.13
N ALA A 203 9.75 -26.73 -11.88
CA ALA A 203 9.71 -26.78 -13.33
C ALA A 203 11.11 -26.80 -13.98
N VAL A 204 12.15 -26.38 -13.25
CA VAL A 204 13.55 -26.62 -13.60
C VAL A 204 13.87 -28.05 -13.14
N GLY A 205 13.42 -29.05 -13.91
CA GLY A 205 13.80 -30.45 -13.66
C GLY A 205 15.33 -30.60 -13.58
N PRO A 206 15.86 -31.69 -12.98
CA PRO A 206 17.29 -31.93 -12.96
C PRO A 206 17.82 -31.81 -14.39
N ALA A 207 18.82 -30.95 -14.59
CA ALA A 207 19.45 -30.76 -15.89
C ALA A 207 19.69 -32.15 -16.51
N PRO A 208 19.26 -32.42 -17.75
CA PRO A 208 19.54 -33.70 -18.37
C PRO A 208 21.06 -33.86 -18.33
N PHE A 209 21.53 -34.82 -17.53
CA PHE A 209 22.95 -35.12 -17.42
C PHE A 209 23.45 -35.31 -18.85
N ALA A 210 24.36 -34.44 -19.26
CA ALA A 210 25.12 -34.63 -20.48
C ALA A 210 25.83 -35.99 -20.36
N ASN A 211 25.59 -36.84 -21.36
CA ASN A 211 26.19 -38.17 -21.55
C ASN A 211 27.69 -38.23 -21.21
#